data_AF-A0A9X8VB95-F1
#
_entry.id   AF-A0A9X8VB95-F1
#
_cell.length_a   1.000
_cell.length_b   1.000
_cell.length_c   1.000
_cell.angle_alpha   90.00
_cell.angle_beta   90.00
_cell.angle_gamma   90.00
#
_symmetry.space_group_name_H-M   'P 1'
#
loop_
_entity.id
_entity.type
_entity.pdbx_description
1 polymer ?
#
loop_
_entity_poly.entity_id
_entity_poly.type
_entity_poly.pdbx_seq_one_letter_code
_entity_poly.pdbx_strand_id
1 'polypeptide(L)' 'MHKQVIEFWFDEIEPIMWFKKDDDFDRLLHSRFGEIWRAAAA' A
#
# COMPACT_ATOMS: atom_id res chain seq x y z
N MET A 1 -8.39 9.22 3.19
CA MET A 1 -8.05 7.82 3.53
C MET A 1 -8.02 6.93 2.30
N HIS A 2 -9.13 6.60 1.62
CA HIS A 2 -9.08 5.69 0.45
C HIS A 2 -8.37 6.31 -0.78
N LYS A 3 -8.49 7.63 -0.99
CA LYS A 3 -7.81 8.34 -2.09
C LYS A 3 -6.29 8.15 -2.07
N GLN A 4 -5.69 8.17 -0.88
CA GLN A 4 -4.24 7.98 -0.69
C GLN A 4 -3.77 6.57 -1.07
N VAL A 5 -4.65 5.56 -0.96
CA VAL A 5 -4.34 4.21 -1.42
C VAL A 5 -4.28 4.17 -2.94
N ILE A 6 -5.23 4.83 -3.62
CA ILE A 6 -5.25 4.91 -5.08
C ILE A 6 -4.05 5.71 -5.61
N GLU A 7 -3.80 6.90 -5.07
CA GLU A 7 -2.63 7.73 -5.42
C GLU A 7 -1.32 6.95 -5.22
N PHE A 8 -1.19 6.21 -4.12
CA PHE A 8 0.00 5.40 -3.89
C PHE A 8 0.23 4.33 -4.96
N TRP A 9 -0.81 3.57 -5.33
CA TRP A 9 -0.67 2.47 -6.30
C TRP A 9 -0.42 2.95 -7.73
N PHE A 10 -0.94 4.13 -8.11
CA PHE A 10 -0.92 4.60 -9.49
C PHE A 10 0.04 5.76 -9.77
N ASP A 11 0.38 6.57 -8.77
CA ASP A 11 1.20 7.78 -8.94
C ASP A 11 2.56 7.69 -8.23
N GLU A 12 2.67 6.93 -7.13
CA GLU A 12 3.88 6.95 -6.28
C GLU A 12 4.84 5.77 -6.48
N ILE A 13 4.36 4.66 -7.04
CA ILE A 13 5.16 3.45 -7.22
C ILE A 13 5.15 3.01 -8.68
N GLU A 14 6.17 2.27 -9.08
CA GLU A 14 6.21 1.65 -10.40
C GLU A 14 5.29 0.40 -10.46
N PRO A 15 4.61 0.13 -11.59
CA PRO A 15 3.72 -1.02 -11.74
C PRO A 15 4.37 -2.38 -11.48
N ILE A 16 5.70 -2.49 -11.56
CA ILE A 16 6.41 -3.72 -11.20
C ILE A 16 6.19 -4.11 -9.74
N MET A 17 6.01 -3.13 -8.85
CA MET A 17 5.78 -3.34 -7.42
C MET A 17 4.42 -3.96 -7.13
N TRP A 18 3.50 -4.02 -8.11
CA TRP A 18 2.22 -4.69 -7.96
C TRP A 18 2.35 -6.22 -7.87
N PHE A 19 3.40 -6.77 -8.48
CA PHE A 19 3.59 -8.22 -8.60
C PHE A 19 4.92 -8.71 -8.01
N LYS A 20 5.91 -7.82 -7.90
CA LYS A 20 7.21 -8.14 -7.31
C LYS A 20 7.06 -8.40 -5.82
N LYS A 21 7.55 -9.57 -5.37
CA LYS A 21 7.77 -9.81 -3.94
C LYS A 21 8.96 -9.00 -3.44
N ASP A 22 8.75 -8.19 -2.41
CA ASP A 22 9.78 -7.31 -1.84
C ASP A 22 9.46 -7.02 -0.36
N ASP A 23 10.28 -7.57 0.55
CA ASP A 23 10.00 -7.51 1.99
C ASP A 23 10.08 -6.08 2.56
N ASP A 24 10.87 -5.18 1.96
CA ASP A 24 10.94 -3.78 2.38
C ASP A 24 9.69 -3.03 1.94
N PHE A 25 9.19 -3.33 0.75
CA PHE A 25 7.92 -2.80 0.26
C PHE A 25 6.73 -3.27 1.11
N ASP A 26 6.72 -4.55 1.50
CA ASP A 26 5.69 -5.10 2.40
C ASP A 26 5.69 -4.39 3.75
N ARG A 27 6.87 -4.10 4.31
CA ARG A 27 7.01 -3.30 5.54
C ARG A 27 6.48 -1.87 5.36
N LEU A 28 6.78 -1.23 4.23
CA LEU A 28 6.28 0.11 3.90
C LEU A 28 4.74 0.13 3.84
N LEU A 29 4.14 -0.83 3.13
CA LEU A 29 2.68 -0.98 3.03
C LEU A 29 2.04 -1.14 4.42
N HIS A 30 2.59 -2.01 5.27
CA HIS A 30 2.11 -2.19 6.63
C HIS A 30 2.21 -0.92 7.47
N SER A 31 3.34 -0.21 7.40
CA SER A 31 3.56 1.02 8.15
C SER A 31 2.61 2.14 7.71
N ARG A 32 2.33 2.25 6.40
CA ARG A 32 1.59 3.38 5.84
C ARG A 32 0.08 3.16 5.83
N PHE A 33 -0.38 1.94 5.58
CA PHE A 33 -1.80 1.64 5.35
C PHE A 33 -2.38 0.62 6.34
N GLY A 34 -1.61 0.15 7.33
CA GLY A 34 -2.06 -0.84 8.31
C GLY A 34 -3.29 -0.40 9.12
N GLU A 35 -3.39 0.87 9.49
CA GLU A 35 -4.57 1.40 10.17
C GLU A 35 -5.80 1.46 9.27
N ILE A 36 -5.63 1.87 8.00
CA ILE A 36 -6.70 1.90 7.01
C ILE A 36 -7.25 0.49 6.78
N TRP A 37 -6.36 -0.49 6.63
CA TRP A 37 -6.73 -1.89 6.47
C TRP A 37 -7.50 -2.41 7.68
N ARG A 38 -7.02 -2.15 8.90
CA ARG A 38 -7.72 -2.55 10.14
C ARG A 38 -9.11 -1.93 10.25
N ALA A 39 -9.26 -0.66 9.90
CA ALA A 39 -10.55 0.03 9.94
C ALA A 39 -11.56 -0.51 8.91
N ALA A 40 -11.08 -1.03 7.77
CA ALA A 40 -11.94 -1.61 6.73
C ALA A 40 -12.27 -3.10 6.94
N ALA A 41 -11.45 -3.82 7.71
CA ALA A 41 -11.66 -5.22 8.03
C ALA A 41 -12.66 -5.47 9.18
N ALA A 42 -13.01 -4.41 9.92
CA ALA A 42 -14.00 -4.43 11.00
C ALA A 42 -15.43 -4.31 10.43
#